data_AF-A0A962W8A0-F1
#
_entry.id   AF-A0A962W8A0-F1
#
_cell.length_a   1.000
_cell.length_b   1.000
_cell.length_c   1.000
_cell.angle_alpha   90.00
_cell.angle_beta   90.00
_cell.angle_gamma   90.00
#
_symmetry.space_group_name_H-M   'P 1'
#
loop_
_entity.id
_entity.type
_entity.pdbx_description
1 polymer ?
#
loop_
_entity_poly.entity_id
_entity_poly.type
_entity_poly.pdbx_seq_one_letter_code
_entity_poly.pdbx_strand_id
1 'polypeptide(L)'
;IATSDTWRDKNTGEKREKTEWHSVVIFNEGLCKVVESYVKKGSKVYIEGSLRTRKWQDQSGQDRYTTEILVNEMQMLDSRPAGGDSYDQSSGFNQAPARPAPAKQQGGAASAPPAASDFPDFEDDIPF
;
A
#
# COMPACT_ATOMS: atom_id res chain seq x y z
N ILE A 1 4.35 10.07 -13.06
CA ILE A 1 4.20 8.90 -12.15
C ILE A 1 3.32 7.85 -12.82
N ALA A 2 3.43 6.59 -12.40
CA ALA A 2 2.57 5.51 -12.87
C ALA A 2 1.72 4.98 -11.70
N THR A 3 0.43 4.77 -11.92
CA THR A 3 -0.45 4.02 -11.01
C THR A 3 -1.03 2.84 -11.79
N SER A 4 -1.17 1.69 -11.13
CA SER A 4 -1.59 0.45 -11.79
C SER A 4 -2.71 -0.22 -11.00
N ASP A 5 -3.80 -0.55 -11.68
CA ASP A 5 -4.92 -1.30 -11.14
C ASP A 5 -4.95 -2.70 -11.74
N THR A 6 -5.18 -3.69 -10.89
CA THR A 6 -5.27 -5.10 -11.28
C THR A 6 -6.64 -5.65 -10.89
N TRP A 7 -7.35 -6.27 -11.83
CA TRP A 7 -8.66 -6.85 -11.58
C TRP A 7 -8.85 -8.15 -12.37
N ARG A 8 -9.87 -8.93 -12.01
CA ARG A 8 -10.27 -10.12 -12.77
C ARG A 8 -11.44 -9.75 -13.68
N ASP A 9 -11.29 -10.00 -14.98
CA ASP A 9 -12.38 -9.77 -15.94
C ASP A 9 -13.55 -10.71 -15.63
N LYS A 10 -14.76 -10.14 -15.52
CA LYS A 10 -15.95 -10.89 -15.11
C LYS A 10 -16.47 -11.84 -16.20
N ASN A 11 -16.17 -11.57 -17.47
CA ASN A 11 -16.63 -12.36 -18.61
C ASN A 11 -15.64 -13.49 -18.93
N THR A 12 -14.33 -13.22 -18.88
CA THR A 12 -13.30 -14.21 -19.25
C THR A 12 -12.67 -14.89 -18.03
N GLY A 13 -12.79 -14.31 -16.84
CA GLY A 13 -12.14 -14.83 -15.63
C GLY A 13 -10.62 -14.61 -15.61
N GLU A 14 -10.05 -13.89 -16.57
CA GLU A 14 -8.62 -13.62 -16.66
C GLU A 14 -8.21 -12.44 -15.78
N LYS A 15 -6.97 -12.47 -15.28
CA LYS A 15 -6.36 -11.34 -14.58
C LYS A 15 -5.95 -10.27 -15.61
N ARG A 16 -6.41 -9.04 -15.44
CA ARG A 16 -6.07 -7.87 -16.24
C ARG A 16 -5.38 -6.81 -15.38
N GLU A 17 -4.57 -6.00 -16.05
CA GLU A 17 -3.83 -4.89 -15.45
C GLU A 17 -3.96 -3.65 -16.36
N LYS A 18 -4.17 -2.48 -15.76
CA LYS A 18 -4.18 -1.19 -16.45
C LYS A 18 -3.25 -0.24 -15.70
N THR A 19 -2.33 0.38 -16.44
CA THR A 19 -1.42 1.38 -15.90
C THR A 19 -1.76 2.75 -16.49
N GLU A 20 -1.90 3.74 -15.61
CA GLU A 20 -2.11 5.14 -15.97
C GLU A 20 -0.85 5.97 -15.70
N TRP A 21 -0.50 6.80 -16.69
CA TRP A 21 0.69 7.65 -16.64
C TRP A 21 0.28 9.10 -16.42
N HIS A 22 0.79 9.69 -15.34
CA HIS A 22 0.45 11.03 -14.94
C HIS A 22 1.65 11.95 -15.12
N SER A 23 1.42 13.08 -15.80
CA SER A 23 2.39 14.18 -15.88
C SER A 23 2.28 15.05 -14.64
N VAL A 24 3.41 15.27 -13.98
CA VAL A 24 3.51 15.96 -12.69
C VAL A 24 4.46 17.15 -12.85
N VAL A 25 4.05 18.32 -12.35
CA VAL A 25 4.79 19.58 -12.45
C VAL A 25 5.02 20.14 -11.06
N ILE A 26 6.28 20.44 -10.76
CA ILE A 26 6.72 20.98 -9.46
C ILE A 26 7.40 22.32 -9.71
N PHE A 27 6.86 23.40 -9.12
CA PHE A 27 7.49 24.74 -9.16
C PHE A 27 8.10 25.13 -7.81
N ASN A 28 7.71 24.47 -6.72
CA ASN A 28 8.27 24.74 -5.41
C ASN A 28 9.74 24.30 -5.38
N GLU A 29 10.66 25.25 -5.21
CA GLU A 29 12.10 24.99 -5.21
C GLU A 29 12.55 23.99 -4.14
N GLY A 30 11.90 24.02 -2.97
CA GLY A 30 12.16 23.07 -1.88
C GLY A 30 11.83 21.63 -2.29
N LEU A 31 10.67 21.43 -2.92
CA LEU A 31 10.29 20.11 -3.45
C LEU A 31 11.20 19.67 -4.60
N CYS A 32 11.59 20.58 -5.50
CA CYS A 32 12.54 20.27 -6.57
C CYS A 32 13.86 19.72 -6.03
N LYS A 33 14.44 20.35 -5.00
CA LYS A 33 15.68 19.87 -4.35
C LYS A 33 15.54 18.48 -3.73
N VAL A 34 14.38 18.20 -3.13
CA VAL A 34 14.08 16.86 -2.58
C VAL A 34 14.01 15.82 -3.69
N VAL A 35 13.30 16.13 -4.79
CA VAL A 35 13.21 15.23 -5.95
C VAL A 35 14.57 14.95 -6.54
N GLU A 36 15.36 15.99 -6.79
CA GLU A 36 16.70 15.87 -7.35
C GLU A 36 17.62 15.00 -6.47
N SER A 37 17.56 15.19 -5.16
CA SER A 37 18.45 14.50 -4.22
C SER A 37 18.05 13.05 -3.96
N TYR A 38 16.74 12.75 -3.94
CA TYR A 38 16.25 11.50 -3.34
C TYR A 38 15.34 10.67 -4.26
N VAL A 39 14.67 11.27 -5.23
CA VAL A 39 13.73 10.53 -6.09
C VAL A 39 14.47 9.98 -7.31
N LYS A 40 14.36 8.66 -7.50
CA LYS A 40 14.93 7.97 -8.67
C LYS A 40 13.82 7.24 -9.43
N LYS A 41 14.15 6.75 -10.63
CA LYS A 41 13.24 5.86 -11.35
C LYS A 41 12.91 4.65 -10.47
N GLY A 42 11.62 4.40 -10.27
CA GLY A 42 11.12 3.31 -9.43
C GLY A 42 10.81 3.71 -7.98
N SER A 43 11.20 4.92 -7.54
CA SER A 43 10.82 5.43 -6.23
C SER A 43 9.31 5.54 -6.09
N LYS A 44 8.79 5.08 -4.96
CA LYS A 44 7.39 5.26 -4.58
C LYS A 44 7.24 6.60 -3.89
N VAL A 45 6.27 7.38 -4.35
CA VAL A 45 5.98 8.72 -3.82
C VAL A 45 4.47 8.90 -3.66
N TYR A 46 4.11 9.59 -2.59
CA TYR A 46 2.82 10.24 -2.44
C TYR A 46 2.91 11.65 -3.01
N ILE A 47 1.87 12.09 -3.72
CA ILE A 47 1.78 13.40 -4.36
C ILE A 47 0.39 13.97 -4.06
N GLU A 48 0.34 15.20 -3.55
CA GLU A 48 -0.87 16.01 -3.44
C GLU A 48 -0.74 17.25 -4.34
N GLY A 49 -1.81 17.63 -5.01
CA GLY A 49 -1.79 18.76 -5.93
C GLY A 49 -3.15 19.09 -6.52
N SER A 50 -3.12 19.87 -7.60
CA SER A 50 -4.31 20.26 -8.37
C SER A 50 -4.17 19.91 -9.84
N LEU A 51 -5.26 19.54 -10.50
CA LEU A 51 -5.28 19.35 -11.95
C LEU A 51 -5.26 20.69 -12.67
N ARG A 52 -4.34 20.85 -13.60
CA ARG A 52 -4.23 22.01 -14.48
C ARG A 52 -4.26 21.55 -15.92
N THR A 53 -5.26 22.00 -16.67
CA THR A 53 -5.32 21.78 -18.12
C THR A 53 -4.89 23.06 -18.82
N ARG A 54 -3.80 22.97 -19.59
CA ARG A 54 -3.33 24.08 -20.43
C ARG A 54 -3.59 23.77 -21.90
N LYS A 55 -3.91 24.84 -22.64
CA LYS A 55 -4.04 24.84 -24.09
C LYS A 55 -2.73 25.33 -24.71
N TRP A 56 -2.24 24.64 -25.73
CA TRP A 56 -1.08 25.05 -26.51
C TRP A 56 -1.27 24.67 -27.98
N GLN A 57 -0.54 25.29 -28.90
CA GLN A 57 -0.60 24.96 -30.32
C GLN A 57 0.60 24.13 -30.74
N ASP A 58 0.34 23.06 -31.48
CA ASP A 58 1.41 22.28 -32.09
C ASP A 58 2.02 22.96 -33.32
N GLN A 59 3.05 22.35 -33.89
CA GLN A 59 3.75 22.89 -35.07
C GLN A 59 2.86 23.02 -36.31
N SER A 60 1.73 22.30 -36.33
CA SER A 60 0.73 22.39 -37.41
C SER A 60 -0.36 23.42 -37.12
N GLY A 61 -0.24 24.17 -36.01
CA GLY A 61 -1.22 25.18 -35.59
C GLY A 61 -2.48 24.60 -34.94
N GLN A 62 -2.52 23.30 -34.65
CA GLN A 62 -3.68 22.68 -34.02
C GLN A 62 -3.66 22.90 -32.51
N ASP A 63 -4.83 23.22 -31.96
CA ASP A 63 -5.02 23.35 -30.52
C ASP A 63 -4.91 21.98 -29.83
N ARG A 64 -4.01 21.88 -28.85
CA ARG A 64 -3.78 20.70 -28.01
C ARG A 64 -4.05 21.06 -26.55
N TYR A 65 -4.56 20.08 -25.81
CA TYR A 65 -4.80 20.19 -24.38
C TYR A 65 -3.92 19.19 -23.65
N THR A 66 -3.32 19.64 -22.54
CA THR A 66 -2.53 18.77 -21.67
C THR A 66 -2.96 19.03 -20.24
N THR A 67 -3.36 17.96 -19.56
CA THR A 67 -3.72 17.98 -18.14
C THR A 67 -2.52 17.49 -17.34
N GLU A 68 -2.08 18.29 -16.39
CA GLU A 68 -0.91 18.06 -15.55
C GLU A 68 -1.32 18.18 -14.07
N ILE A 69 -0.62 17.47 -13.19
CA ILE A 69 -0.79 17.60 -11.73
C ILE A 69 0.22 18.63 -11.23
N LEU A 70 -0.27 19.77 -10.74
CA LEU A 70 0.53 20.79 -10.09
C LEU A 70 0.72 20.42 -8.62
N VAL A 71 1.94 20.09 -8.23
CA VAL A 71 2.23 19.56 -6.88
C VAL A 71 2.29 20.66 -5.84
N ASN A 72 1.57 20.44 -4.74
CA ASN A 72 1.63 21.25 -3.53
C ASN A 72 2.47 20.56 -2.45
N GLU A 73 2.34 19.24 -2.31
CA GLU A 73 3.05 18.44 -1.31
C GLU A 73 3.49 17.10 -1.91
N MET A 74 4.62 16.57 -1.45
CA MET A 74 5.04 15.21 -1.75
C MET A 74 5.69 14.53 -0.55
N GLN A 75 5.58 13.20 -0.51
CA GLN A 75 6.28 12.38 0.47
C GLN A 75 6.88 11.16 -0.23
N MET A 76 8.10 10.78 0.15
CA MET A 76 8.69 9.54 -0.32
C MET A 76 8.15 8.38 0.51
N LEU A 77 7.76 7.31 -0.17
CA LEU A 77 7.20 6.10 0.44
C LEU A 77 8.19 4.93 0.40
N ASP A 78 9.36 5.14 -0.18
CA ASP A 78 10.42 4.14 -0.17
C ASP A 78 10.85 3.90 1.28
N SER A 79 10.82 2.64 1.71
CA SER A 79 11.42 2.26 2.98
C SER A 79 12.91 2.59 2.92
N ARG A 80 13.37 3.44 3.86
CA ARG A 80 14.80 3.73 4.04
C ARG A 80 15.52 2.37 4.08
N PRO A 81 16.50 2.10 3.21
CA PRO A 81 17.16 0.80 3.21
C PRO A 81 17.65 0.55 4.63
N ALA A 82 17.27 -0.59 5.20
CA ALA A 82 17.75 -1.06 6.49
C ALA A 82 19.27 -1.32 6.35
N GLY A 83 20.04 -0.25 6.39
CA GLY A 83 21.49 -0.27 6.40
C GLY A 83 21.95 -0.43 7.84
N GLY A 84 22.13 -1.70 8.21
CA GLY A 84 23.11 -2.19 9.19
C GLY A 84 23.18 -1.48 10.53
N ASP A 85 22.56 -2.07 11.55
CA ASP A 85 23.21 -2.41 12.83
C ASP A 85 22.13 -2.88 13.79
N SER A 86 21.84 -4.19 13.72
CA SER A 86 21.16 -4.89 14.80
C SER A 86 21.90 -6.19 15.04
N TYR A 87 23.08 -6.04 15.66
CA TYR A 87 23.64 -6.93 16.66
C TYR A 87 23.25 -8.41 16.48
N ASP A 88 24.10 -9.12 15.76
CA ASP A 88 24.46 -10.49 16.11
C ASP A 88 24.95 -10.50 17.57
N GLN A 89 24.01 -10.56 18.50
CA GLN A 89 24.26 -10.78 19.93
C GLN A 89 23.24 -11.79 20.45
N SER A 90 23.50 -13.06 20.18
CA SER A 90 23.28 -14.10 21.20
C SER A 90 24.08 -15.35 20.87
N SER A 91 25.40 -15.19 20.93
CA SER A 91 26.26 -16.27 21.38
C SER A 91 25.76 -16.80 22.73
N GLY A 92 25.45 -18.10 22.78
CA GLY A 92 25.55 -18.92 23.98
C GLY A 92 24.53 -18.67 25.09
N PHE A 93 23.41 -19.40 25.05
CA PHE A 93 22.75 -19.83 26.28
C PHE A 93 22.69 -21.35 26.34
N ASN A 94 23.63 -21.87 27.12
CA ASN A 94 23.57 -23.04 27.99
C ASN A 94 22.29 -23.88 27.91
N GLN A 95 22.49 -25.06 27.34
CA GLN A 95 22.08 -26.36 27.88
C GLN A 95 21.62 -26.32 29.35
N ALA A 96 20.33 -26.60 29.57
CA ALA A 96 19.80 -27.03 30.87
C ALA A 96 18.92 -28.28 30.67
N PRO A 97 18.90 -29.23 31.63
CA PRO A 97 18.50 -30.61 31.38
C PRO A 97 16.98 -30.82 31.40
N ALA A 98 16.56 -31.83 30.64
CA ALA A 98 15.20 -32.36 30.63
C ALA A 98 14.72 -32.80 32.03
N ARG A 99 13.47 -32.46 32.36
CA ARG A 99 12.74 -33.03 33.50
C ARG A 99 11.42 -33.66 33.00
N PRO A 100 10.99 -34.81 33.56
CA PRO A 100 9.98 -35.67 32.92
C PRO A 100 8.54 -35.17 33.10
N ALA A 101 7.69 -35.49 32.14
CA ALA A 101 6.24 -35.29 32.18
C ALA A 101 5.55 -36.29 33.14
N PRO A 102 4.53 -35.86 33.91
CA PRO A 102 3.57 -36.76 34.53
C PRO A 102 2.37 -37.05 33.61
N ALA A 103 1.89 -38.28 33.74
CA ALA A 103 0.91 -38.95 32.91
C ALA A 103 -0.56 -38.51 33.14
N LYS A 104 -1.37 -38.87 32.14
CA LYS A 104 -2.83 -38.74 32.00
C LYS A 104 -3.61 -39.21 33.24
N GLN A 105 -4.70 -38.52 33.56
CA GLN A 105 -5.89 -39.17 34.08
C GLN A 105 -7.16 -38.59 33.46
N GLN A 106 -8.12 -39.49 33.29
CA GLN A 106 -9.22 -39.55 32.35
C GLN A 106 -10.54 -39.49 33.15
N GLY A 107 -11.55 -38.79 32.63
CA GLY A 107 -12.94 -38.82 33.11
C GLY A 107 -13.57 -37.41 33.04
N GLY A 108 -14.70 -37.16 32.39
CA GLY A 108 -15.67 -38.02 31.73
C GLY A 108 -16.61 -37.20 30.81
N ALA A 109 -17.50 -37.92 30.12
CA ALA A 109 -18.59 -37.46 29.24
C ALA A 109 -19.49 -36.39 29.89
N ALA A 110 -20.32 -35.58 29.22
CA ALA A 110 -20.95 -35.53 27.89
C ALA A 110 -21.26 -34.04 27.59
N SER A 111 -21.47 -33.53 26.36
CA SER A 111 -22.73 -33.60 25.59
C SER A 111 -22.55 -32.74 24.32
N ALA A 112 -23.19 -33.13 23.21
CA ALA A 112 -23.20 -32.43 21.92
C ALA A 112 -24.26 -31.29 21.85
N PRO A 113 -24.34 -30.48 20.77
CA PRO A 113 -24.70 -29.05 20.79
C PRO A 113 -26.18 -28.74 20.50
N PRO A 114 -26.56 -27.46 20.57
CA PRO A 114 -27.50 -26.89 19.61
C PRO A 114 -26.94 -25.66 18.86
N ALA A 115 -27.53 -25.43 17.69
CA ALA A 115 -27.26 -24.38 16.72
C ALA A 115 -28.15 -23.13 16.93
N ALA A 116 -27.83 -22.07 16.15
CA ALA A 116 -28.60 -20.84 15.90
C ALA A 116 -28.64 -19.83 17.07
N SER A 117 -28.67 -18.52 16.91
CA SER A 117 -28.65 -17.53 15.82
C SER A 117 -28.47 -16.16 16.51
N ASP A 118 -28.54 -15.05 15.78
CA ASP A 118 -28.70 -13.67 16.31
C ASP A 118 -27.41 -12.88 16.62
N PHE A 119 -26.68 -12.55 15.56
CA PHE A 119 -26.07 -11.21 15.49
C PHE A 119 -27.14 -10.25 14.94
N PRO A 120 -27.59 -9.23 15.72
CA PRO A 120 -28.60 -8.29 15.27
C PRO A 120 -28.07 -7.28 14.23
N ASP A 121 -28.95 -6.93 13.30
CA ASP A 121 -28.88 -5.91 12.25
C ASP A 121 -28.21 -4.60 12.69
N PHE A 122 -26.92 -4.43 12.38
CA PHE A 122 -26.29 -3.11 12.31
C PHE A 122 -26.32 -2.53 10.88
N GLU A 123 -27.23 -3.04 10.03
CA GLU A 123 -27.39 -2.62 8.62
C GLU A 123 -28.48 -1.55 8.41
N ASP A 124 -29.10 -0.97 9.44
CA ASP A 124 -30.29 -0.10 9.26
C ASP A 124 -30.30 1.23 10.04
N ASP A 125 -29.14 1.81 10.38
CA ASP A 125 -29.12 3.20 10.92
C ASP A 125 -27.80 3.96 10.69
N ILE A 126 -27.50 4.27 9.43
CA ILE A 126 -26.55 5.35 9.08
C ILE A 126 -27.33 6.42 8.30
N PRO A 127 -27.69 7.55 8.93
CA PRO A 127 -28.43 8.62 8.25
C PRO A 127 -27.57 9.39 7.24
N PHE A 128 -28.23 9.86 6.17
CA PHE A 128 -27.68 10.71 5.10
C PHE A 128 -27.26 12.10 5.58
#